data_AF-A0A2S6CYV6-F1
#
_entry.id   AF-A0A2S6CYV6-F1
#
_cell.length_a   1.000
_cell.length_b   1.000
_cell.length_c   1.000
_cell.angle_alpha   90.00
_cell.angle_beta   90.00
_cell.angle_gamma   90.00
#
_symmetry.space_group_name_H-M   'P 1'
#
loop_
_entity.id
_entity.type
_entity.pdbx_description
1 polymer ?
#
loop_
_entity_poly.entity_id
_entity_poly.type
_entity_poly.pdbx_seq_one_letter_code
_entity_poly.pdbx_strand_id
1 'polypeptide(L)' 'MTDDIKRSKGKFDAVKESRYWLPAASEERCKKIGKKRGLRLIEVIDTEAEVLPIICIFEGYPNE' A
#
# COMPACT_ATOMS: atom_id res chain seq x y z
N MET A 1 3.02 3.76 -19.32
CA MET A 1 4.03 3.56 -18.25
C MET A 1 3.45 2.58 -17.26
N THR A 2 3.90 1.34 -17.32
CA THR A 2 3.54 0.31 -16.35
C THR A 2 4.30 0.65 -15.08
N ASP A 3 3.61 1.20 -14.10
CA ASP A 3 4.20 1.43 -12.79
C ASP A 3 4.51 0.06 -12.17
N ASP A 4 5.74 -0.17 -11.69
CA ASP A 4 6.23 -1.43 -11.09
C ASP A 4 5.54 -1.81 -9.77
N ILE A 5 4.30 -1.36 -9.56
CA ILE A 5 3.44 -1.73 -8.43
C ILE A 5 2.87 -3.12 -8.66
N LYS A 6 3.18 -4.03 -7.75
CA LYS A 6 2.52 -5.33 -7.65
C LYS A 6 1.08 -5.14 -7.18
N ARG A 7 0.12 -5.77 -7.85
CA ARG A 7 -1.30 -5.75 -7.48
C ARG A 7 -1.75 -7.15 -7.13
N SER A 8 -2.31 -7.34 -5.94
CA SER A 8 -2.84 -8.62 -5.50
C SER A 8 -4.19 -8.46 -4.80
N LYS A 9 -4.93 -9.56 -4.69
CA LYS A 9 -6.20 -9.64 -3.97
C LYS A 9 -6.10 -10.70 -2.87
N GLY A 10 -6.68 -10.43 -1.70
CA GLY A 10 -6.81 -11.42 -0.63
C GLY A 10 -6.54 -10.87 0.77
N LYS A 11 -6.40 -11.80 1.73
CA LYS A 11 -6.18 -11.46 3.14
C LYS A 11 -4.80 -10.86 3.35
N PHE A 12 -4.74 -9.77 4.11
CA PHE A 12 -3.50 -9.13 4.55
C PHE A 12 -3.19 -9.51 6.01
N ASP A 13 -1.99 -10.02 6.27
CA ASP A 13 -1.52 -10.36 7.62
C ASP A 13 -0.65 -9.21 8.15
N ALA A 14 -1.30 -8.27 8.85
CA ALA A 14 -0.67 -7.10 9.43
C ALA A 14 0.43 -7.43 10.48
N VAL A 15 0.39 -8.63 11.07
CA VAL A 15 1.34 -9.06 12.10
C VAL A 15 2.63 -9.60 11.47
N LYS A 16 2.52 -10.25 10.31
CA LYS A 16 3.67 -10.81 9.59
C LYS A 16 4.31 -9.87 8.58
N GLU A 17 3.62 -8.81 8.18
CA GLU A 17 4.16 -7.84 7.23
C GLU A 17 5.22 -6.96 7.89
N SER A 18 6.48 -7.11 7.47
CA SER A 18 7.59 -6.31 7.96
C SER A 18 7.77 -4.99 7.20
N ARG A 19 7.23 -4.84 5.99
CA ARG A 19 7.37 -3.62 5.20
C ARG A 19 6.47 -2.51 5.73
N TYR A 20 6.76 -1.26 5.39
CA TYR A 20 5.85 -0.17 5.75
C TYR A 20 4.54 -0.29 4.96
N TRP A 21 3.42 -0.32 5.67
CA TRP A 21 2.10 -0.42 5.07
C TRP A 21 1.09 0.52 5.70
N LEU A 22 0.05 0.87 4.93
CA LEU A 22 -1.08 1.69 5.40
C LEU A 22 -2.39 1.25 4.74
N PRO A 23 -3.52 1.22 5.47
CA PRO A 23 -4.83 1.01 4.88
C PRO A 23 -5.32 2.29 4.18
N ALA A 24 -6.06 2.12 3.09
CA ALA A 24 -6.56 3.19 2.25
C ALA A 24 -7.89 2.82 1.58
N ALA A 25 -8.61 3.85 1.12
CA ALA A 25 -9.86 3.67 0.39
C ALA A 25 -9.66 3.26 -1.08
N SER A 26 -8.48 3.52 -1.66
CA SER A 26 -8.18 3.25 -3.08
C SER A 26 -6.68 3.27 -3.38
N GLU A 27 -6.27 2.66 -4.49
CA GLU A 27 -4.88 2.73 -5.01
C GLU A 27 -4.43 4.18 -5.25
N GLU A 28 -5.33 5.05 -5.74
CA GLU A 28 -5.01 6.47 -5.95
C GLU A 28 -4.58 7.15 -4.64
N ARG A 29 -5.23 6.78 -3.54
CA ARG A 29 -4.86 7.31 -2.22
C ARG A 29 -3.52 6.78 -1.75
N CYS A 30 -3.18 5.52 -2.05
CA CYS A 30 -1.83 4.99 -1.81
C CYS A 30 -0.75 5.82 -2.52
N LYS A 31 -0.96 6.13 -3.81
CA LYS A 31 -0.04 6.95 -4.60
C LYS A 31 0.12 8.35 -4.03
N LYS A 32 -0.98 9.00 -3.62
CA LYS A 32 -0.95 10.32 -2.97
C LYS A 32 -0.18 10.29 -1.64
N ILE A 33 -0.37 9.25 -0.82
CA ILE A 33 0.35 9.08 0.44
C ILE A 33 1.85 8.91 0.19
N GLY A 34 2.22 8.02 -0.74
CA GLY A 34 3.61 7.79 -1.13
C GLY A 34 4.29 9.10 -1.56
N LYS A 35 3.68 9.80 -2.52
CA LYS A 35 4.18 11.11 -2.99
C LYS A 35 4.31 12.14 -1.86
N LYS A 36 3.33 12.23 -0.95
CA LYS A 36 3.36 13.18 0.17
C LYS A 36 4.47 12.86 1.19
N ARG A 37 4.81 11.59 1.35
CA ARG A 37 5.79 11.11 2.34
C ARG A 37 7.17 10.81 1.76
N GLY A 38 7.38 11.02 0.46
CA GLY A 38 8.62 10.63 -0.21
C GLY A 38 8.82 9.12 -0.30
N LEU A 39 7.76 8.33 -0.19
CA LEU A 39 7.81 6.87 -0.22
C LEU A 39 7.37 6.33 -1.58
N ARG A 40 8.04 5.29 -2.07
CA ARG A 40 7.66 4.59 -3.29
C ARG A 40 6.63 3.52 -2.97
N LEU A 41 5.47 3.56 -3.62
CA LEU A 41 4.47 2.49 -3.54
C LEU A 41 4.97 1.29 -4.36
N ILE A 42 5.04 0.11 -3.76
CA ILE A 42 5.55 -1.12 -4.40
C ILE A 42 4.50 -2.22 -4.52
N GLU A 43 3.51 -2.24 -3.63
CA GLU A 43 2.45 -3.24 -3.67
C GLU A 43 1.12 -2.66 -3.18
N VAL A 44 0.05 -3.13 -3.80
CA VAL A 44 -1.33 -2.80 -3.47
C VAL A 44 -2.09 -4.11 -3.31
N ILE A 45 -2.70 -4.30 -2.15
CA ILE A 45 -3.51 -5.48 -1.83
C ILE A 45 -4.96 -5.05 -1.65
N ASP A 46 -5.85 -5.60 -2.46
CA ASP A 46 -7.30 -5.46 -2.28
C ASP A 46 -7.79 -6.57 -1.36
N THR A 47 -8.18 -6.20 -0.14
CA THR A 47 -8.68 -7.14 0.88
C THR A 47 -10.18 -7.33 0.81
N GLU A 48 -10.87 -6.63 -0.10
CA GLU A 48 -12.33 -6.66 -0.25
C GLU A 48 -13.09 -6.35 1.06
N ALA A 49 -12.45 -5.58 1.96
CA ALA A 49 -13.04 -5.17 3.23
C ALA A 49 -14.02 -3.99 3.04
N GLU A 50 -15.06 -3.89 3.87
CA GLU A 50 -16.07 -2.84 3.74
C GLU A 50 -15.51 -1.43 4.01
N VAL A 51 -14.50 -1.31 4.87
CA VAL A 51 -13.88 -0.04 5.24
C VAL A 51 -12.38 -0.10 4.98
N LEU A 52 -11.89 0.85 4.16
CA LEU A 52 -10.49 0.91 3.72
C LEU A 52 -10.01 -0.43 3.09
N PRO A 53 -10.62 -0.88 1.98
CA PRO A 53 -10.35 -2.19 1.36
C PRO A 53 -8.93 -2.38 0.83
N ILE A 54 -8.16 -1.29 0.69
CA ILE A 54 -6.87 -1.34 0.03
C ILE A 54 -5.76 -1.22 1.06
N ILE A 55 -4.78 -2.12 1.01
CA ILE A 55 -3.52 -1.98 1.73
C ILE A 55 -2.44 -1.48 0.76
N CYS A 56 -1.82 -0.36 1.13
CA CYS A 56 -0.68 0.22 0.45
C CYS A 56 0.60 -0.30 1.10
N ILE A 57 1.53 -0.85 0.33
CA ILE A 57 2.85 -1.27 0.82
C ILE A 57 3.92 -0.44 0.11
N PHE A 58 4.84 0.13 0.90
CA PHE A 58 5.85 1.05 0.42
C PHE A 58 7.27 0.47 0.54
N GLU A 59 8.17 0.97 -0.30
CA GLU A 59 9.62 0.77 -0.18
C GLU A 59 10.15 1.73 0.89
N GLY A 60 10.77 1.18 1.95
CA GLY A 60 11.32 1.94 3.07
C GLY A 60 10.29 2.40 4.11
N TYR A 61 10.73 3.21 5.06
CA TYR A 61 9.90 3.80 6.13
C TYR A 61 9.87 5.33 6.03
N PRO A 62 8.79 5.99 6.49
CA PRO A 62 8.79 7.44 6.58
C PRO A 62 9.90 7.91 7.54
N ASN A 63 10.77 8.80 7.06
CA ASN A 63 11.90 9.44 7.77
C ASN A 63 13.23 8.66 7.87
N GLU A 64 13.60 7.86 6.86
CA GLU A 64 15.03 7.61 6.57
C GLU A 64 15.66 8.72 5.74
#